data_AF-A0A7S2T8X4-F1
#
_entry.id   AF-A0A7S2T8X4-F1
#
_cell.length_a   1.000
_cell.length_b   1.000
_cell.length_c   1.000
_cell.angle_alpha   90.00
_cell.angle_beta   90.00
_cell.angle_gamma   90.00
#
_symmetry.space_group_name_H-M   'P 1'
#
loop_
_entity.id
_entity.type
_entity.pdbx_description
1 polymer ?
#
loop_
_entity_poly.entity_id
_entity_poly.type
_entity_poly.pdbx_seq_one_letter_code
_entity_poly.pdbx_strand_id
1 'polypeptide(L)'
;IDLFLSANSELAHSLVDVGPINTEKELCRNFRSFWGQRAQLRQFKDTSIAEAVIWDAGYKAPHLLMQRSLDEALGKNMKGMEVAMTTRETHFDFLVDSKNFLEEKGNAIKSFDKLSRMLKSIDTLPLKIETLQVASSIYRCTEPMPLKKHKLCGSRNAQENHLYKSFVPVIECFAGLEGSSRWPKNPELQRKTLTAMALH
;
A
#
# COMPACT_ATOMS: atom_id res chain seq x y z
N ILE A 1 -21.21 18.23 -22.77
CA ILE A 1 -21.65 16.82 -22.73
C ILE A 1 -21.20 16.31 -21.39
N ASP A 2 -22.13 15.85 -20.56
CA ASP A 2 -21.80 15.36 -19.23
C ASP A 2 -21.64 13.84 -19.29
N LEU A 3 -20.49 13.35 -18.87
CA LEU A 3 -20.17 11.93 -18.82
C LEU A 3 -20.10 11.50 -17.35
N PHE A 4 -20.87 10.48 -17.00
CA PHE A 4 -20.84 9.86 -15.68
C PHE A 4 -20.08 8.53 -15.78
N LEU A 5 -19.00 8.41 -15.03
CA LEU A 5 -18.13 7.23 -15.07
C LEU A 5 -18.14 6.54 -13.72
N SER A 6 -18.15 5.21 -13.76
CA SER A 6 -17.98 4.36 -12.59
C SER A 6 -16.70 3.56 -12.75
N ALA A 7 -15.76 3.73 -11.82
CA ALA A 7 -14.50 2.99 -11.84
C ALA A 7 -14.73 1.52 -11.47
N ASN A 8 -14.05 0.62 -12.17
CA ASN A 8 -13.89 -0.76 -11.73
C ASN A 8 -12.70 -0.82 -10.76
N SER A 9 -12.95 -1.08 -9.47
CA SER A 9 -11.92 -1.08 -8.42
C SER A 9 -10.75 -2.02 -8.67
N GLU A 10 -10.94 -3.11 -9.42
CA GLU A 10 -9.89 -4.09 -9.70
C GLU A 10 -8.87 -3.57 -10.73
N LEU A 11 -9.34 -2.76 -11.69
CA LEU A 11 -8.55 -2.25 -12.81
C LEU A 11 -8.20 -0.76 -12.67
N ALA A 12 -8.87 -0.05 -11.76
CA ALA A 12 -8.76 1.40 -11.53
C ALA A 12 -7.32 1.88 -11.24
N HIS A 13 -6.47 1.01 -10.69
CA HIS A 13 -5.06 1.30 -10.40
C HIS A 13 -4.09 0.76 -11.45
N SER A 14 -4.58 0.10 -12.51
CA SER A 14 -3.72 -0.46 -13.56
C SER A 14 -3.05 0.66 -14.34
N LEU A 15 -1.72 0.65 -14.38
CA LEU A 15 -0.96 1.58 -15.23
C LEU A 15 -0.87 1.12 -16.69
N VAL A 16 -1.56 0.04 -17.04
CA VAL A 16 -1.54 -0.54 -18.37
C VAL A 16 -2.97 -0.83 -18.80
N ASP A 17 -3.38 -0.24 -19.92
CA ASP A 17 -4.58 -0.65 -20.63
C ASP A 17 -4.18 -1.68 -21.68
N VAL A 18 -4.66 -2.91 -21.49
CA VAL A 18 -4.39 -4.03 -22.39
C VAL A 18 -5.38 -3.98 -23.56
N GLY A 19 -4.83 -3.95 -24.76
CA GLY A 19 -5.57 -3.99 -26.02
C GLY A 19 -5.66 -5.41 -26.61
N PRO A 20 -5.99 -5.51 -27.90
CA PRO A 20 -6.14 -6.80 -28.58
C PRO A 20 -4.81 -7.55 -28.73
N ILE A 21 -4.90 -8.88 -28.82
CA ILE A 21 -3.75 -9.77 -29.01
C ILE A 21 -3.20 -9.56 -30.43
N ASN A 22 -1.87 -9.65 -30.58
CA ASN A 22 -1.16 -9.38 -31.84
C ASN A 22 -1.63 -10.23 -33.04
N THR A 23 -2.31 -11.36 -32.80
CA THR A 23 -2.92 -12.20 -33.84
C THR A 23 -4.14 -11.53 -34.50
N GLU A 24 -4.83 -10.63 -33.79
CA GLU A 24 -6.04 -9.94 -34.24
C GLU A 24 -5.69 -8.67 -35.02
N LYS A 25 -5.16 -8.85 -36.23
CA LYS A 25 -4.58 -7.75 -37.04
C LYS A 25 -5.50 -6.55 -37.25
N GLU A 26 -6.80 -6.77 -37.41
CA GLU A 26 -7.77 -5.69 -37.63
C GLU A 26 -8.01 -4.88 -36.36
N LEU A 27 -8.25 -5.56 -35.23
CA LEU A 27 -8.42 -4.92 -33.93
C LEU A 27 -7.15 -4.17 -33.50
N CYS A 28 -5.96 -4.75 -33.75
CA CYS A 28 -4.68 -4.07 -33.51
C CYS A 28 -4.56 -2.79 -34.35
N ARG A 29 -5.00 -2.82 -35.61
CA ARG A 29 -4.98 -1.63 -36.50
C ARG A 29 -5.90 -0.53 -35.96
N ASN A 30 -7.10 -0.90 -35.51
CA ASN A 30 -8.06 0.03 -34.91
C ASN A 30 -7.52 0.61 -33.60
N PHE A 31 -6.91 -0.21 -32.74
CA PHE A 31 -6.30 0.21 -31.48
C PHE A 31 -5.17 1.22 -31.71
N ARG A 32 -4.26 0.93 -32.65
CA ARG A 32 -3.19 1.86 -33.04
C ARG A 32 -3.73 3.14 -33.68
N SER A 33 -4.78 3.05 -34.49
CA SER A 33 -5.43 4.23 -35.06
C SER A 33 -6.03 5.12 -33.97
N PHE A 34 -6.71 4.51 -32.98
CA PHE A 34 -7.35 5.20 -31.87
C PHE A 34 -6.34 5.85 -30.92
N TRP A 35 -5.33 5.13 -30.44
CA TRP A 35 -4.35 5.63 -29.45
C TRP A 35 -3.11 6.29 -30.07
N GLY A 36 -2.77 5.97 -31.31
CA GLY A 36 -1.69 6.62 -32.06
C GLY A 36 -0.33 6.30 -31.46
N GLN A 37 0.45 7.34 -31.16
CA GLN A 37 1.80 7.19 -30.62
C GLN A 37 1.85 6.53 -29.23
N ARG A 38 0.71 6.49 -28.52
CA ARG A 38 0.59 5.84 -27.21
C ARG A 38 0.41 4.32 -27.30
N ALA A 39 -0.10 3.82 -28.42
CA ALA A 39 -0.21 2.38 -28.63
C ALA A 39 1.17 1.78 -28.87
N GLN A 40 1.48 0.73 -28.14
CA GLN A 40 2.71 -0.03 -28.29
C GLN A 40 2.45 -1.52 -28.10
N LEU A 41 3.24 -2.32 -28.81
CA LEU A 41 3.21 -3.77 -28.66
C LEU A 41 3.98 -4.18 -27.41
N ARG A 42 3.39 -5.03 -26.56
CA ARG A 42 4.00 -5.48 -25.31
C ARG A 42 3.85 -6.98 -25.11
N GLN A 43 4.92 -7.59 -24.62
CA GLN A 43 4.88 -8.95 -24.07
C GLN A 43 4.58 -8.91 -22.58
N PHE A 44 3.59 -9.68 -22.15
CA PHE A 44 3.13 -9.77 -20.77
C PHE A 44 3.73 -10.99 -20.05
N LYS A 45 3.54 -11.07 -18.72
CA LYS A 45 4.12 -12.13 -17.87
C LYS A 45 3.60 -13.52 -18.21
N ASP A 46 2.38 -13.60 -18.74
CA ASP A 46 1.76 -14.81 -19.28
C ASP A 46 2.27 -15.16 -20.68
N THR A 47 3.32 -14.48 -21.16
CA THR A 47 3.93 -14.58 -22.49
C THR A 47 3.06 -14.10 -23.64
N SER A 48 1.84 -13.64 -23.38
CA SER A 48 0.98 -13.06 -24.40
C SER A 48 1.60 -11.79 -24.98
N ILE A 49 1.39 -11.57 -26.28
CA ILE A 49 1.81 -10.34 -26.96
C ILE A 49 0.55 -9.62 -27.42
N ALA A 50 0.31 -8.43 -26.87
CA ALA A 50 -0.87 -7.63 -27.19
C ALA A 50 -0.49 -6.16 -27.35
N GLU A 51 -1.34 -5.41 -28.03
CA GLU A 51 -1.28 -3.95 -28.01
C GLU A 51 -1.56 -3.45 -26.59
N ALA A 52 -0.94 -2.34 -26.20
CA ALA A 52 -1.13 -1.77 -24.88
C ALA A 52 -0.87 -0.27 -24.88
N VAL A 53 -1.47 0.42 -23.91
CA VAL A 53 -1.11 1.80 -23.53
C VAL A 53 -0.53 1.78 -22.12
N ILE A 54 0.58 2.47 -21.92
CA ILE A 54 1.23 2.62 -20.61
C ILE A 54 1.02 4.04 -20.12
N TRP A 55 0.63 4.15 -18.86
CA TRP A 55 0.39 5.42 -18.20
C TRP A 55 1.53 5.77 -17.25
N ASP A 56 2.22 6.88 -17.51
CA ASP A 56 3.25 7.45 -16.62
C ASP A 56 2.65 8.22 -15.43
N ALA A 57 1.40 7.94 -15.08
CA ALA A 57 0.74 8.52 -13.93
C ALA A 57 1.31 7.84 -12.67
N GLY A 58 2.37 8.41 -12.11
CA GLY A 58 2.93 7.94 -10.85
C GLY A 58 1.83 7.91 -9.79
N TYR A 59 1.31 6.73 -9.46
CA TYR A 59 0.51 6.26 -8.32
C TYR A 59 -0.55 7.19 -7.66
N LYS A 60 -0.83 8.38 -8.19
CA LYS A 60 -1.43 9.45 -7.38
C LYS A 60 -2.89 9.20 -7.03
N ALA A 61 -3.69 8.67 -7.95
CA ALA A 61 -5.04 8.15 -7.69
C ALA A 61 -5.69 7.63 -8.98
N PRO A 62 -6.67 6.71 -8.89
CA PRO A 62 -7.43 6.23 -10.05
C PRO A 62 -8.11 7.32 -10.88
N HIS A 63 -8.70 8.34 -10.26
CA HIS A 63 -9.39 9.40 -11.01
C HIS A 63 -8.44 10.20 -11.89
N LEU A 64 -7.20 10.43 -11.46
CA LEU A 64 -6.19 11.12 -12.28
C LEU A 64 -5.78 10.27 -13.50
N LEU A 65 -5.75 8.95 -13.36
CA LEU A 65 -5.51 8.04 -14.47
C LEU A 65 -6.67 8.12 -15.47
N MET A 66 -7.90 7.98 -15.00
CA MET A 66 -9.10 8.08 -15.85
C MET A 66 -9.16 9.42 -16.58
N GLN A 67 -8.86 10.53 -15.89
CA GLN A 67 -8.80 11.86 -16.50
C GLN A 67 -7.83 11.88 -17.68
N ARG A 68 -6.59 11.43 -17.48
CA ARG A 68 -5.57 11.41 -18.54
C ARG A 68 -5.98 10.53 -19.71
N SER A 69 -6.57 9.37 -19.43
CA SER A 69 -7.07 8.47 -20.47
C SER A 69 -8.16 9.14 -21.32
N LEU A 70 -9.06 9.89 -20.69
CA LEU A 70 -10.10 10.65 -21.39
C LEU A 70 -9.53 11.84 -22.16
N ASP A 71 -8.62 12.61 -21.55
CA ASP A 71 -7.98 13.76 -22.20
C ASP A 71 -7.30 13.33 -23.50
N GLU A 72 -6.58 12.20 -23.47
CA GLU A 72 -5.92 11.66 -24.66
C GLU A 72 -6.90 11.06 -25.67
N ALA A 73 -7.85 10.25 -25.21
CA ALA A 73 -8.83 9.62 -26.09
C ALA A 73 -9.71 10.67 -26.78
N LEU A 74 -10.21 11.67 -26.04
CA LEU A 74 -11.11 12.69 -26.56
C LEU A 74 -10.33 13.75 -27.33
N GLY A 75 -9.22 14.27 -26.79
CA GLY A 75 -8.43 15.31 -27.45
C GLY A 75 -7.86 14.87 -28.79
N LYS A 76 -7.51 13.59 -28.93
CA LYS A 76 -7.04 13.04 -30.21
C LYS A 76 -8.18 12.80 -31.21
N ASN A 77 -9.30 12.24 -30.76
CA ASN A 77 -10.36 11.79 -31.65
C ASN A 77 -11.44 12.86 -31.91
N MET A 78 -11.48 13.93 -31.11
CA MET A 78 -12.43 15.04 -31.23
C MET A 78 -11.72 16.39 -31.08
N LYS A 79 -11.63 17.14 -32.19
CA LYS A 79 -10.97 18.45 -32.21
C LYS A 79 -11.81 19.50 -31.48
N GLY A 80 -11.16 20.31 -30.65
CA GLY A 80 -11.79 21.46 -29.98
C GLY A 80 -12.61 21.10 -28.75
N MET A 81 -12.52 19.87 -28.25
CA MET A 81 -13.08 19.50 -26.95
C MET A 81 -12.05 19.73 -25.84
N GLU A 82 -12.46 20.47 -24.82
CA GLU A 82 -11.78 20.54 -23.54
C GLU A 82 -12.47 19.58 -22.56
N VAL A 83 -11.68 18.79 -21.86
CA VAL A 83 -12.18 17.83 -20.87
C VAL A 83 -11.94 18.42 -19.49
N ALA A 84 -13.02 18.83 -18.84
CA ALA A 84 -12.99 19.23 -17.44
C ALA A 84 -13.55 18.08 -16.60
N MET A 85 -12.72 17.50 -15.73
CA MET A 85 -13.14 16.47 -14.80
C MET A 85 -13.32 17.08 -13.42
N THR A 86 -14.55 17.04 -12.90
CA THR A 86 -14.83 17.36 -11.49
C THR A 86 -15.05 16.05 -10.77
N THR A 87 -14.08 15.60 -9.98
CA THR A 87 -14.32 14.51 -9.02
C THR A 87 -14.27 15.04 -7.60
N ARG A 88 -15.14 14.50 -6.74
CA ARG A 88 -15.06 14.75 -5.30
C ARG A 88 -13.71 14.31 -4.72
N GLU A 89 -13.06 13.32 -5.34
CA GLU A 89 -11.78 12.76 -4.88
C GLU A 89 -10.60 13.74 -5.03
N THR A 90 -10.57 14.59 -6.07
CA THR A 90 -9.46 15.53 -6.30
C THR A 90 -9.18 16.45 -5.10
N HIS A 91 -10.23 16.83 -4.37
CA HIS A 91 -10.10 17.67 -3.17
C HIS A 91 -9.51 16.91 -1.98
N PHE A 92 -9.47 15.58 -1.99
CA PHE A 92 -8.90 14.77 -0.91
C PHE A 92 -7.51 14.21 -1.23
N ASP A 93 -7.03 14.37 -2.47
CA ASP A 93 -5.70 13.91 -2.91
C ASP A 93 -4.56 14.43 -2.01
N PHE A 94 -4.72 15.62 -1.42
CA PHE A 94 -3.72 16.20 -0.53
C PHE A 94 -3.63 15.49 0.85
N LEU A 95 -4.73 14.90 1.33
CA LEU A 95 -4.74 14.11 2.57
C LEU A 95 -4.10 12.75 2.37
N VAL A 96 -4.14 12.28 1.13
CA VAL A 96 -3.71 10.97 0.70
C VAL A 96 -2.26 11.12 0.19
N ASP A 97 -1.31 11.26 1.12
CA ASP A 97 0.12 11.01 0.84
C ASP A 97 0.31 9.48 0.67
N SER A 98 -0.39 8.92 -0.32
CA SER A 98 -0.67 7.50 -0.54
C SER A 98 0.46 6.74 -1.16
N LYS A 99 1.53 7.43 -1.60
CA LYS A 99 2.52 6.86 -2.52
C LYS A 99 2.92 5.45 -2.13
N ASN A 100 2.98 5.18 -0.83
CA ASN A 100 3.49 3.94 -0.29
C ASN A 100 2.60 3.26 0.77
N PHE A 101 1.29 3.53 0.94
CA PHE A 101 0.55 2.88 2.06
C PHE A 101 0.65 1.35 2.04
N LEU A 102 0.46 0.74 0.87
CA LEU A 102 0.61 -0.71 0.68
C LEU A 102 2.06 -1.17 0.90
N GLU A 103 3.03 -0.38 0.44
CA GLU A 103 4.46 -0.67 0.61
C GLU A 103 4.87 -0.57 2.09
N GLU A 104 4.41 0.45 2.80
CA GLU A 104 4.61 0.68 4.22
C GLU A 104 3.97 -0.42 5.06
N LYS A 105 2.75 -0.84 4.71
CA LYS A 105 2.12 -2.05 5.28
C LYS A 105 3.00 -3.27 5.04
N GLY A 106 3.48 -3.48 3.82
CA GLY A 106 4.39 -4.57 3.48
C GLY A 106 5.68 -4.53 4.31
N ASN A 107 6.26 -3.35 4.52
CA ASN A 107 7.47 -3.15 5.30
C ASN A 107 7.24 -3.37 6.80
N ALA A 108 6.10 -2.92 7.34
CA ALA A 108 5.69 -3.18 8.71
C ALA A 108 5.52 -4.68 8.97
N ILE A 109 4.85 -5.39 8.06
CA ILE A 109 4.68 -6.85 8.14
C ILE A 109 6.02 -7.56 8.15
N LYS A 110 6.89 -7.27 7.17
CA LYS A 110 8.24 -7.86 7.09
C LYS A 110 9.08 -7.61 8.35
N SER A 111 8.99 -6.41 8.91
CA SER A 111 9.72 -6.02 10.12
C SER A 111 9.20 -6.76 11.35
N PHE A 112 7.87 -6.88 11.48
CA PHE A 112 7.25 -7.64 12.56
C PHE A 112 7.54 -9.14 12.45
N ASP A 113 7.51 -9.72 11.26
CA ASP A 113 7.84 -11.14 11.05
C ASP A 113 9.28 -11.46 11.43
N LYS A 114 10.20 -10.50 11.22
CA LYS A 114 11.58 -10.61 11.69
C LYS A 114 11.64 -10.57 13.22
N LEU A 115 10.96 -9.61 13.85
CA LEU A 115 10.90 -9.49 15.30
C LEU A 115 10.26 -10.73 15.95
N SER A 116 9.18 -11.24 15.38
CA SER A 116 8.47 -12.43 15.86
C SER A 116 9.36 -13.65 15.90
N ARG A 117 10.16 -13.88 14.84
CA ARG A 117 11.16 -14.94 14.81
C ARG A 117 12.25 -14.74 15.86
N MET A 118 12.74 -13.51 16.03
CA MET A 118 13.74 -13.19 17.05
C MET A 118 13.21 -13.48 18.46
N LEU A 119 12.02 -12.99 18.80
CA LEU A 119 11.39 -13.18 20.12
C LEU A 119 11.16 -14.67 20.43
N LYS A 120 10.67 -15.44 19.46
CA LYS A 120 10.47 -16.89 19.62
C LYS A 120 11.76 -17.70 19.75
N SER A 121 12.89 -17.15 19.28
CA SER A 121 14.20 -17.79 19.39
C SER A 121 14.94 -17.50 20.71
N ILE A 122 14.35 -16.70 21.61
CA ILE A 122 14.96 -16.39 22.90
C ILE A 122 14.76 -17.58 23.84
N ASP A 123 15.85 -18.32 24.10
CA ASP A 123 15.84 -19.46 25.02
C ASP A 123 16.20 -19.08 26.48
N THR A 124 16.58 -17.83 26.74
CA THR A 124 16.95 -17.36 28.08
C THR A 124 15.75 -16.98 28.95
N LEU A 125 14.56 -16.85 28.37
CA LEU A 125 13.37 -16.47 29.11
C LEU A 125 12.86 -17.64 29.97
N PRO A 126 12.37 -17.37 31.19
CA PRO A 126 11.84 -18.40 32.08
C PRO A 126 10.56 -19.06 31.55
N LEU A 127 9.82 -18.38 30.66
CA LEU A 127 8.69 -18.92 29.91
C LEU A 127 8.88 -18.59 28.43
N LYS A 128 8.73 -19.59 27.55
CA LYS A 128 8.86 -19.39 26.12
C LYS A 128 7.67 -18.60 25.56
N ILE A 129 7.94 -17.76 24.55
CA ILE A 129 6.91 -17.08 23.76
C ILE A 129 6.40 -18.06 22.71
N GLU A 130 5.17 -18.52 22.88
CA GLU A 130 4.53 -19.51 22.00
C GLU A 130 3.85 -18.81 20.81
N THR A 131 3.06 -17.77 21.09
CA THR A 131 2.25 -17.07 20.10
C THR A 131 2.50 -15.57 20.11
N LEU A 132 2.38 -14.96 18.92
CA LEU A 132 2.43 -13.51 18.72
C LEU A 132 1.31 -13.14 17.74
N GLN A 133 0.36 -12.33 18.18
CA GLN A 133 -0.79 -11.90 17.40
C GLN A 133 -0.78 -10.38 17.25
N VAL A 134 -0.87 -9.87 16.01
CA VAL A 134 -0.83 -8.42 15.77
C VAL A 134 -2.22 -7.81 15.91
N ALA A 135 -2.31 -6.71 16.67
CA ALA A 135 -3.55 -5.96 16.91
C ALA A 135 -3.63 -4.66 16.11
N SER A 136 -2.48 -4.16 15.65
CA SER A 136 -2.31 -2.86 14.98
C SER A 136 -3.21 -2.65 13.75
N SER A 137 -3.74 -1.43 13.61
CA SER A 137 -4.61 -0.96 12.53
C SER A 137 -3.99 -1.06 11.14
N ILE A 138 -2.66 -0.99 11.02
CA ILE A 138 -1.98 -1.11 9.72
C ILE A 138 -2.25 -2.45 9.03
N TYR A 139 -2.41 -3.54 9.79
CA TYR A 139 -2.69 -4.86 9.22
C TYR A 139 -4.08 -4.90 8.56
N ARG A 140 -5.02 -4.12 9.10
CA ARG A 140 -6.41 -4.02 8.62
C ARG A 140 -6.66 -2.82 7.71
N CYS A 141 -5.61 -2.12 7.27
CA CYS A 141 -5.72 -0.93 6.41
C CYS A 141 -6.61 0.19 7.01
N THR A 142 -6.65 0.31 8.34
CA THR A 142 -7.48 1.29 9.06
C THR A 142 -6.62 2.33 9.80
N GLU A 143 -5.33 2.36 9.54
CA GLU A 143 -4.44 3.37 10.09
C GLU A 143 -4.74 4.72 9.43
N PRO A 144 -5.06 5.78 10.20
CA PRO A 144 -5.43 7.08 9.63
C PRO A 144 -4.29 7.78 8.89
N MET A 145 -3.03 7.41 9.19
CA MET A 145 -1.85 7.95 8.54
C MET A 145 -0.85 6.82 8.25
N PRO A 146 -0.17 6.81 7.09
CA PRO A 146 0.82 5.78 6.77
C PRO A 146 1.92 5.68 7.86
N LEU A 147 2.28 4.46 8.28
CA LEU A 147 3.34 4.20 9.27
C LEU A 147 4.71 4.42 8.64
N LYS A 148 5.19 5.65 8.74
CA LYS A 148 6.55 5.99 8.32
C LYS A 148 7.56 5.57 9.38
N LYS A 149 8.71 5.02 8.93
CA LYS A 149 9.84 4.71 9.81
C LYS A 149 10.23 5.98 10.58
N HIS A 150 10.30 5.86 11.91
CA HIS A 150 10.70 6.99 12.75
C HIS A 150 12.13 7.43 12.44
N LYS A 151 12.39 8.75 12.36
CA LYS A 151 13.69 9.33 11.96
C LYS A 151 14.85 8.89 12.87
N LEU A 152 14.56 8.62 14.15
CA LEU A 152 15.54 8.12 15.12
C LEU A 152 15.79 6.60 15.03
N CYS A 153 15.03 5.86 14.22
CA CYS A 153 15.12 4.40 14.17
C CYS A 153 16.37 3.97 13.38
N GLY A 154 17.43 3.57 14.09
CA GLY A 154 18.64 2.97 13.52
C GLY A 154 19.73 3.94 13.05
N SER A 155 19.67 5.24 13.41
CA SER A 155 20.73 6.21 13.12
C SER A 155 21.14 6.97 14.39
N ARG A 156 22.44 7.03 14.67
CA ARG A 156 23.01 7.85 15.76
C ARG A 156 23.06 9.35 15.42
N ASN A 157 22.91 9.70 14.14
CA ASN A 157 23.10 11.06 13.62
C ASN A 157 21.81 11.70 13.12
N ALA A 158 20.65 11.26 13.63
CA ALA A 158 19.38 11.83 13.22
C ALA A 158 19.28 13.29 13.68
N GLN A 159 19.39 14.24 12.75
CA GLN A 159 19.19 15.66 13.05
C GLN A 159 17.70 15.98 13.17
N GLU A 160 17.33 16.51 14.33
CA GLU A 160 15.97 16.92 14.71
C GLU A 160 15.57 18.21 13.99
N ASN A 161 15.11 18.10 12.74
CA ASN A 161 14.77 19.33 12.01
C ASN A 161 13.33 19.81 12.13
N HIS A 162 12.38 19.06 12.71
CA HIS A 162 11.03 19.60 12.99
C HIS A 162 10.32 18.80 14.08
N LEU A 163 9.50 19.54 14.86
CA LEU A 163 8.53 19.07 15.86
C LEU A 163 8.09 17.63 15.58
N TYR A 164 8.36 16.73 16.52
CA TYR A 164 7.74 15.41 16.50
C TYR A 164 6.24 15.59 16.33
N LYS A 165 5.63 14.76 15.47
CA LYS A 165 4.21 14.48 15.67
C LYS A 165 4.09 14.07 17.14
N SER A 166 3.16 14.64 17.89
CA SER A 166 2.90 14.31 19.30
C SER A 166 2.51 12.84 19.53
N PHE A 167 2.54 12.04 18.47
CA PHE A 167 2.21 10.63 18.39
C PHE A 167 3.26 9.90 17.54
N VAL A 168 3.97 8.95 18.15
CA VAL A 168 4.78 7.96 17.45
C VAL A 168 3.92 6.71 17.32
N PRO A 169 3.51 6.32 16.10
CA PRO A 169 2.64 5.18 15.96
C PRO A 169 3.41 3.87 16.24
N VAL A 170 2.74 2.91 16.88
CA VAL A 170 3.33 1.64 17.32
C VAL A 170 2.57 0.47 16.72
N ILE A 171 3.30 -0.62 16.45
CA ILE A 171 2.68 -1.90 16.06
C ILE A 171 2.36 -2.65 17.35
N GLU A 172 1.11 -2.59 17.77
CA GLU A 172 0.61 -3.34 18.93
C GLU A 172 0.48 -4.83 18.61
N CYS A 173 0.93 -5.68 19.53
CA CYS A 173 0.80 -7.13 19.45
C CYS A 173 0.60 -7.76 20.82
N PHE A 174 -0.07 -8.91 20.85
CA PHE A 174 -0.24 -9.76 22.01
C PHE A 174 0.72 -10.94 21.95
N ALA A 175 1.48 -11.15 23.03
CA ALA A 175 2.34 -12.32 23.19
C ALA A 175 1.66 -13.33 24.12
N GLY A 176 1.49 -14.57 23.63
CA GLY A 176 1.09 -15.70 24.45
C GLY A 176 2.33 -16.48 24.89
N LEU A 177 2.48 -16.62 26.20
CA LEU A 177 3.52 -17.46 26.80
C LEU A 177 3.05 -18.90 26.91
N GLU A 178 3.99 -19.83 27.00
CA GLU A 178 3.68 -21.23 27.28
C GLU A 178 2.90 -21.40 28.60
N GLY A 179 2.09 -22.45 28.67
CA GLY A 179 1.27 -22.74 29.84
C GLY A 179 2.11 -22.92 31.11
N SER A 180 1.77 -22.19 32.17
CA SER A 180 2.42 -22.32 33.49
C SER A 180 1.38 -22.44 34.60
N SER A 181 1.58 -23.38 35.52
CA SER A 181 0.76 -23.52 36.72
C SER A 181 1.18 -22.56 37.85
N ARG A 182 2.28 -21.82 37.66
CA ARG A 182 2.89 -20.96 38.69
C ARG A 182 2.41 -19.51 38.64
N TRP A 183 1.40 -19.19 37.83
CA TRP A 183 0.85 -17.84 37.75
C TRP A 183 0.20 -17.42 39.07
N PRO A 184 0.56 -16.25 39.63
CA PRO A 184 -0.11 -15.70 40.81
C PRO A 184 -1.61 -15.50 40.54
N LYS A 185 -2.47 -15.68 41.54
CA LYS A 185 -3.92 -15.38 41.40
C LYS A 185 -4.23 -13.88 41.44
N ASN A 186 -3.34 -13.08 42.02
CA ASN A 186 -3.52 -11.63 42.13
C ASN A 186 -3.07 -10.93 40.83
N PRO A 187 -3.94 -10.12 40.17
CA PRO A 187 -3.61 -9.40 38.93
C PRO A 187 -2.40 -8.47 39.03
N GLU A 188 -2.18 -7.81 40.18
CA GLU A 188 -1.02 -6.92 40.35
C GLU A 188 0.29 -7.69 40.36
N LEU A 189 0.30 -8.85 41.01
CA LEU A 189 1.48 -9.73 41.04
C LEU A 189 1.74 -10.33 39.65
N GLN A 190 0.68 -10.70 38.91
CA GLN A 190 0.83 -11.13 37.50
C GLN A 190 1.51 -10.04 36.66
N ARG A 191 1.05 -8.77 36.77
CA ARG A 191 1.66 -7.64 36.05
C ARG A 191 3.13 -7.42 36.44
N LYS A 192 3.47 -7.52 37.73
CA LYS A 192 4.86 -7.43 38.20
C LYS A 192 5.73 -8.55 37.64
N THR A 193 5.24 -9.79 37.63
CA THR A 193 5.94 -10.93 37.03
C THR A 193 6.18 -10.74 35.54
N LEU A 194 5.18 -10.29 34.79
CA LEU A 194 5.31 -9.97 33.36
C LEU A 194 6.33 -8.84 33.11
N THR A 195 6.31 -7.80 33.95
CA THR A 195 7.28 -6.69 33.86
C THR A 195 8.71 -7.16 34.12
N ALA A 196 8.90 -8.04 35.11
CA ALA A 196 10.20 -8.63 35.40
C ALA A 196 10.72 -9.47 34.22
N MET A 197 9.85 -10.24 33.55
CA MET A 197 10.22 -10.99 32.33
C MET A 197 10.65 -10.07 31.18
N ALA A 198 10.10 -8.86 31.08
CA ALA A 198 10.46 -7.90 30.04
C ALA A 198 11.79 -7.16 30.30
N LEU A 199 12.38 -7.28 31.50
CA LEU A 199 13.65 -6.64 31.88
C LEU A 199 14.87 -7.56 31.70
N HIS A 200 14.64 -8.84 31.43
CA HIS A 200 15.68 -9.85 31.18
C HIS A 200 16.09 -9.89 29.71
#